data_AF-A0A9P7J800-F1
#
_entry.id   AF-A0A9P7J800-F1
#
_cell.length_a   1.000
_cell.length_b   1.000
_cell.length_c   1.000
_cell.angle_alpha   90.00
_cell.angle_beta   90.00
_cell.angle_gamma   90.00
#
_symmetry.space_group_name_H-M   'P 1'
#
loop_
_entity.id
_entity.type
_entity.pdbx_description
1 polymer ?
#
loop_
_entity_poly.entity_id
_entity_poly.type
_entity_poly.pdbx_seq_one_letter_code
_entity_poly.pdbx_strand_id
1 'polypeptide(L)'
;YDTINTQTHPDVMVLSRETKPQHPYWYAHILGIYHMDIWFNTEGSMKMCQIKVLYIRWLAPLIGHQSRMNYTQLLKVAFVDESDHDVFGFLDPGQVIQGTHLIPAFVSGCGTVYLCHGKPFAHQGDDLDDWEAYYVGM
;
A
#
# COMPACT_ATOMS: atom_id res chain seq x y z
N TYR A 1 14.38 1.34 13.65
CA TYR A 1 13.02 0.84 13.87
C TYR A 1 12.08 1.94 13.42
N ASP A 2 11.28 1.64 12.40
CA ASP A 2 10.30 2.59 11.86
C ASP A 2 8.94 2.35 12.53
N THR A 3 8.22 3.42 12.89
CA THR A 3 6.93 3.32 13.58
C THR A 3 5.83 3.76 12.64
N ILE A 4 5.06 2.79 12.15
CA ILE A 4 4.00 3.06 11.17
C ILE A 4 2.72 3.45 11.90
N ASN A 5 2.26 4.69 11.67
CA ASN A 5 1.00 5.20 12.18
C ASN A 5 -0.04 5.22 11.05
N THR A 6 -1.16 4.55 11.26
CA THR A 6 -2.24 4.46 10.26
C THR A 6 -2.92 5.80 9.96
N GLN A 7 -2.76 6.80 10.83
CA GLN A 7 -3.49 8.07 10.73
C GLN A 7 -2.75 9.16 9.95
N THR A 8 -1.42 9.09 9.85
CA THR A 8 -0.63 10.19 9.27
C THR A 8 0.01 9.81 7.95
N HIS A 9 0.62 8.62 7.85
CA HIS A 9 1.27 8.13 6.63
C HIS A 9 1.32 6.59 6.65
N PRO A 10 0.21 5.89 6.34
CA PRO A 10 0.12 4.43 6.39
C PRO A 10 0.79 3.71 5.20
N ASP A 11 1.53 4.41 4.34
CA ASP A 11 2.08 3.84 3.13
C ASP A 11 3.39 3.11 3.42
N VAL A 12 3.54 1.92 2.85
CA VAL A 12 4.70 1.05 3.06
C VAL A 12 5.23 0.53 1.74
N MET A 13 6.52 0.18 1.74
CA MET A 13 7.12 -0.58 0.64
C MET A 13 7.52 -1.99 1.07
N VAL A 14 7.34 -2.93 0.14
CA VAL A 14 7.66 -4.35 0.29
C VAL A 14 8.47 -4.83 -0.90
N LEU A 15 9.23 -5.91 -0.72
CA LEU A 15 9.99 -6.52 -1.83
C LEU A 15 9.03 -7.09 -2.88
N SER A 16 9.29 -6.80 -4.15
CA SER A 16 8.60 -7.49 -5.24
C SER A 16 8.99 -8.96 -5.24
N ARG A 17 7.97 -9.83 -5.26
CA ARG A 17 8.14 -11.29 -5.35
C ARG A 17 8.02 -11.82 -6.78
N GLU A 18 7.97 -10.94 -7.76
CA GLU A 18 7.93 -11.32 -9.17
C GLU A 18 9.25 -11.95 -9.61
N THR A 19 9.19 -12.91 -10.54
CA THR A 19 10.37 -13.57 -11.10
C THR A 19 11.25 -12.61 -11.93
N LYS A 20 10.65 -11.57 -12.52
CA LYS A 20 11.33 -10.54 -13.31
C LYS A 20 10.68 -9.17 -13.05
N PRO A 21 10.92 -8.59 -11.85
CA PRO A 21 10.27 -7.34 -11.48
C PRO A 21 10.83 -6.19 -12.32
N GLN A 22 9.94 -5.34 -12.84
CA GLN A 22 10.36 -4.09 -13.48
C GLN A 22 10.87 -3.07 -12.44
N HIS A 23 10.38 -3.18 -11.20
CA HIS A 23 10.80 -2.37 -10.06
C HIS A 23 10.98 -3.29 -8.83
N PRO A 24 12.07 -3.15 -8.05
CA PRO A 24 12.40 -4.07 -6.95
C PRO A 24 11.39 -4.09 -5.80
N TYR A 25 10.52 -3.08 -5.72
CA TYR A 25 9.55 -2.91 -4.63
C TYR A 25 8.11 -2.74 -5.13
N TRP A 26 7.17 -3.20 -4.31
CA TRP A 26 5.75 -2.86 -4.36
C TRP A 26 5.41 -1.89 -3.25
N TYR A 27 4.34 -1.12 -3.46
CA TYR A 27 3.86 -0.12 -2.51
C TYR A 27 2.44 -0.46 -2.08
N ALA A 28 2.13 -0.17 -0.84
CA ALA A 28 0.81 -0.47 -0.29
C ALA A 28 0.40 0.59 0.73
N HIS A 29 -0.88 0.93 0.72
CA HIS A 29 -1.52 1.79 1.71
C HIS A 29 -2.17 0.94 2.79
N ILE A 30 -1.81 1.12 4.06
CA ILE A 30 -2.41 0.35 5.16
C ILE A 30 -3.79 0.93 5.51
N LEU A 31 -4.82 0.12 5.31
CA LEU A 31 -6.20 0.42 5.67
C LEU A 31 -6.51 0.03 7.12
N GLY A 32 -5.82 -0.98 7.65
CA GLY A 32 -6.06 -1.44 9.02
C GLY A 32 -4.96 -2.37 9.54
N ILE A 33 -4.82 -2.41 10.87
CA ILE A 33 -3.91 -3.29 11.58
C ILE A 33 -4.73 -4.21 12.47
N TYR A 34 -4.68 -5.51 12.22
CA TYR A 34 -5.42 -6.51 12.95
C TYR A 34 -4.50 -7.34 13.82
N HIS A 35 -4.95 -7.59 15.05
CA HIS A 35 -4.32 -8.49 16.00
C HIS A 35 -5.28 -9.65 16.25
N MET A 36 -4.86 -10.86 15.94
CA MET A 36 -5.66 -12.06 16.06
C MET A 36 -5.02 -13.01 17.05
N ASP A 37 -5.80 -13.46 18.03
CA ASP A 37 -5.39 -14.50 18.94
C ASP A 37 -5.86 -15.85 18.40
N ILE A 38 -4.90 -16.67 17.96
CA ILE A 38 -5.17 -17.97 17.36
C ILE A 38 -4.85 -19.05 18.38
N TRP A 39 -5.85 -19.88 18.64
CA TRP A 39 -5.69 -21.08 19.42
C TRP A 39 -5.62 -22.28 18.48
N PHE A 40 -4.55 -23.06 18.56
CA PHE A 40 -4.42 -24.29 17.77
C PHE A 40 -3.95 -25.44 18.65
N ASN A 41 -4.47 -26.63 18.34
CA ASN A 41 -4.12 -27.85 19.05
C ASN A 41 -2.94 -28.52 18.32
N THR A 42 -1.79 -28.58 18.98
CA THR A 42 -0.65 -29.37 18.51
C THR A 42 -0.39 -30.45 19.53
N GLU A 43 -0.50 -31.70 19.10
CA GLU A 43 -0.13 -32.89 19.89
C GLU A 43 -0.79 -32.95 21.28
N GLY A 44 -2.06 -32.52 21.38
CA GLY A 44 -2.83 -32.57 22.62
C GLY A 44 -2.61 -31.38 23.57
N SER A 45 -1.76 -30.41 23.18
CA SER A 45 -1.58 -29.15 23.89
C SER A 45 -2.26 -28.00 23.13
N MET A 46 -3.13 -27.26 23.82
CA MET A 46 -3.73 -26.03 23.29
C MET A 46 -2.69 -24.92 23.39
N LYS A 47 -2.21 -24.41 22.25
CA LYS A 47 -1.28 -23.29 22.20
C LYS A 47 -2.00 -22.04 21.69
N MET A 48 -1.74 -20.92 22.35
CA MET A 48 -2.20 -19.60 21.93
C MET A 48 -1.03 -18.87 21.26
N CYS A 49 -1.23 -18.37 20.06
CA CYS A 49 -0.29 -17.48 19.39
C CYS A 49 -1.02 -16.25 18.89
N GLN A 50 -0.40 -15.09 19.09
CA GLN A 50 -0.90 -13.83 18.57
C GLN A 50 -0.26 -13.57 17.20
N ILE A 51 -1.10 -13.36 16.19
CA ILE A 51 -0.67 -12.98 14.84
C ILE A 51 -1.10 -11.55 14.57
N LYS A 52 -0.22 -10.79 13.90
CA LYS A 52 -0.51 -9.45 13.41
C LYS A 52 -0.64 -9.49 11.90
N VAL A 53 -1.68 -8.86 11.37
CA VAL A 53 -1.94 -8.82 9.93
C VAL A 53 -2.29 -7.39 9.55
N LEU A 54 -1.65 -6.87 8.51
CA LEU A 54 -1.97 -5.58 7.91
C LEU A 54 -2.99 -5.81 6.80
N TYR A 55 -4.08 -5.04 6.80
CA TYR A 55 -4.99 -4.97 5.66
C TYR A 55 -4.59 -3.76 4.82
N ILE A 56 -4.36 -4.00 3.54
CA ILE A 56 -3.72 -3.03 2.66
C ILE A 56 -4.47 -2.88 1.33
N ARG A 57 -4.26 -1.74 0.67
CA ARG A 57 -4.59 -1.49 -0.74
C ARG A 57 -3.29 -1.35 -1.52
N TRP A 58 -3.14 -2.11 -2.60
CA TRP A 58 -1.91 -2.10 -3.39
C TRP A 58 -1.82 -0.87 -4.31
N LEU A 59 -0.59 -0.41 -4.52
CA LEU A 59 -0.24 0.60 -5.51
C LEU A 59 0.76 -0.01 -6.51
N ALA A 60 0.47 0.16 -7.80
CA ALA A 60 1.31 -0.29 -8.89
C ALA A 60 2.16 0.85 -9.44
N PRO A 61 3.44 0.60 -9.79
CA PRO A 61 4.25 1.54 -10.56
C PRO A 61 3.61 1.82 -11.93
N LEU A 62 3.44 3.10 -12.27
CA LEU A 62 2.94 3.52 -13.58
C LEU A 62 4.06 3.39 -14.62
N ILE A 63 4.00 2.33 -15.43
CA ILE A 63 4.95 2.07 -16.51
C ILE A 63 4.49 2.87 -17.74
N GLY A 64 5.18 3.97 -18.05
CA GLY A 64 4.84 4.75 -19.25
C GLY A 64 5.57 6.07 -19.43
N HIS A 65 6.16 6.66 -18.38
CA HIS A 65 6.95 7.89 -18.56
C HIS A 65 8.42 7.57 -18.86
N GLN A 66 8.68 6.83 -19.94
CA GLN A 66 10.00 6.82 -20.55
C GLN A 66 10.22 8.15 -21.29
N SER A 67 10.50 9.22 -20.53
CA SER A 67 11.14 10.38 -21.13
C SER A 67 12.59 10.02 -21.41
N ARG A 68 12.97 10.17 -22.68
CA ARG A 68 14.31 9.96 -23.24
C ARG A 68 15.27 11.07 -22.79
N MET A 69 15.31 11.37 -21.50
CA MET A 69 16.16 12.38 -20.87
C MET A 69 16.43 11.99 -19.40
N ASN A 70 17.49 11.20 -19.23
CA ASN A 70 18.53 11.34 -18.22
C ASN A 70 18.10 11.93 -16.85
N TYR A 71 17.94 11.04 -15.87
CA TYR A 71 18.04 11.26 -14.42
C TYR A 71 17.22 12.43 -13.85
N THR A 72 16.05 12.18 -13.23
CA THR A 72 15.47 12.98 -12.11
C THR A 72 13.97 12.75 -11.88
N GLN A 73 13.30 11.81 -12.55
CA GLN A 73 11.86 11.65 -12.31
C GLN A 73 11.58 10.69 -11.14
N LEU A 74 10.93 11.21 -10.10
CA LEU A 74 10.43 10.42 -8.97
C LEU A 74 9.52 9.29 -9.47
N LEU A 75 9.62 8.13 -8.83
CA LEU A 75 8.79 6.97 -9.15
C LEU A 75 7.31 7.35 -9.00
N LYS A 76 6.55 7.20 -10.09
CA LYS A 76 5.10 7.38 -10.08
C LYS A 76 4.41 6.06 -9.81
N VAL A 77 3.49 6.05 -8.86
CA VAL A 77 2.64 4.92 -8.50
C VAL A 77 1.18 5.35 -8.53
N ALA A 78 0.27 4.43 -8.78
CA ALA A 78 -1.16 4.65 -8.72
C ALA A 78 -1.82 3.48 -7.98
N PHE A 79 -3.00 3.71 -7.42
CA PHE A 79 -3.80 2.63 -6.88
C PHE A 79 -4.15 1.62 -7.98
N VAL A 80 -4.10 0.34 -7.64
CA VAL A 80 -4.60 -0.71 -8.53
C VAL A 80 -6.11 -0.52 -8.70
N ASP A 81 -6.59 -0.70 -9.93
CA ASP A 81 -8.00 -0.53 -10.31
C ASP A 81 -8.90 -1.51 -9.56
N GLU A 82 -10.00 -1.05 -8.97
CA GLU A 82 -10.92 -1.87 -8.14
C GLU A 82 -11.52 -3.09 -8.87
N SER A 83 -11.50 -3.12 -10.21
CA SER A 83 -11.92 -4.29 -10.99
C SER A 83 -10.94 -5.46 -10.90
N ASP A 84 -9.70 -5.22 -10.47
CA ASP A 84 -8.73 -6.27 -10.19
C ASP A 84 -9.04 -6.92 -8.84
N HIS A 85 -9.06 -8.25 -8.82
CA HIS A 85 -9.33 -9.02 -7.61
C HIS A 85 -8.23 -8.88 -6.55
N ASP A 86 -7.02 -8.49 -6.96
CA ASP A 86 -5.84 -8.39 -6.10
C ASP A 86 -5.58 -6.94 -5.60
N VAL A 87 -6.57 -6.05 -5.65
CA VAL A 87 -6.44 -4.65 -5.18
C VAL A 87 -6.22 -4.55 -3.68
N PHE A 88 -6.95 -5.37 -2.94
CA PHE A 88 -6.85 -5.43 -1.48
C PHE A 88 -6.14 -6.70 -1.06
N GLY A 89 -5.28 -6.57 -0.06
CA GLY A 89 -4.47 -7.68 0.40
C GLY A 89 -4.31 -7.71 1.91
N PHE A 90 -3.86 -8.87 2.39
CA PHE A 90 -3.31 -9.00 3.72
C PHE A 90 -1.80 -9.12 3.63
N LEU A 91 -1.10 -8.35 4.46
CA LEU A 91 0.35 -8.29 4.50
C LEU A 91 0.86 -8.62 5.91
N ASP A 92 1.88 -9.47 5.97
CA ASP A 92 2.62 -9.73 7.19
C ASP A 92 3.51 -8.51 7.51
N PRO A 93 3.40 -7.89 8.71
CA PRO A 93 4.28 -6.81 9.12
C PRO A 93 5.78 -7.11 8.96
N GLY A 94 6.19 -8.39 9.05
CA GLY A 94 7.57 -8.81 8.83
C GLY A 94 8.07 -8.67 7.39
N GLN A 95 7.18 -8.42 6.42
CA GLN A 95 7.51 -8.22 5.01
C GLN A 95 7.66 -6.74 4.64
N VAL A 96 7.29 -5.83 5.56
CA VAL A 96 7.46 -4.39 5.38
C VAL A 96 8.92 -4.03 5.54
N ILE A 97 9.48 -3.34 4.54
CA ILE A 97 10.87 -2.86 4.60
C ILE A 97 10.94 -1.53 5.34
N GLN A 98 10.09 -0.57 4.92
CA GLN A 98 10.01 0.77 5.51
C GLN A 98 8.66 1.42 5.18
N GLY A 99 8.31 2.45 5.96
CA GLY A 99 7.29 3.42 5.56
C GLY A 99 7.74 4.24 4.35
N THR A 100 6.78 4.73 3.59
CA THR A 100 7.04 5.58 2.41
C THR A 100 6.13 6.79 2.43
N HIS A 101 6.58 7.90 1.84
CA HIS A 101 5.76 9.09 1.75
C HIS A 101 5.21 9.25 0.33
N LEU A 102 3.89 9.11 0.16
CA LEU A 102 3.23 9.36 -1.12
C LEU A 102 2.93 10.86 -1.27
N ILE A 103 3.41 11.46 -2.35
CA ILE A 103 3.18 12.86 -2.71
C ILE A 103 2.21 12.89 -3.90
N PRO A 104 1.02 13.49 -3.79
CA PRO A 104 0.11 13.63 -4.93
C PRO A 104 0.77 14.21 -6.18
N ALA A 105 0.56 13.58 -7.33
CA ALA A 105 0.99 14.11 -8.61
C ALA A 105 -0.05 15.13 -9.14
N PHE A 106 -0.01 16.36 -8.62
CA PHE A 106 -1.00 17.42 -8.93
C PHE A 106 -1.25 17.66 -10.44
N VAL A 107 -0.25 17.39 -11.29
CA VAL A 107 -0.33 17.58 -12.76
C VAL A 107 -1.14 16.47 -13.45
N SER A 108 -1.28 15.31 -12.81
CA SER A 108 -2.01 14.16 -13.37
C SER A 108 -3.52 14.28 -13.24
N GLY A 109 -4.04 15.28 -12.51
CA GLY A 109 -5.47 15.45 -12.26
C GLY A 109 -5.97 14.66 -11.05
N CYS A 110 -7.21 14.94 -10.66
CA CYS A 110 -7.97 14.17 -9.68
C CYS A 110 -9.00 13.34 -10.46
N GLY A 111 -9.02 12.04 -10.22
CA GLY A 111 -9.89 11.12 -10.94
C GLY A 111 -10.96 10.62 -10.00
N THR A 112 -12.23 10.79 -10.38
CA THR A 112 -13.39 10.19 -9.71
C THR A 112 -13.37 8.67 -9.85
N VAL A 113 -12.42 8.01 -9.20
CA VAL A 113 -12.50 6.58 -8.92
C VAL A 113 -13.47 6.48 -7.76
N TYR A 114 -14.71 6.07 -8.09
CA TYR A 114 -15.77 5.82 -7.13
C TYR A 114 -15.25 4.87 -6.04
N LEU A 115 -14.82 5.42 -4.92
CA LEU A 115 -14.43 4.69 -3.72
C LEU A 115 -15.63 3.88 -3.25
N CYS A 116 -15.70 2.60 -3.65
CA CYS A 116 -16.77 1.73 -3.19
C CYS A 116 -16.55 1.23 -1.77
N HIS A 117 -15.41 1.51 -1.14
CA HIS A 117 -15.16 1.13 0.26
C HIS A 117 -14.43 2.21 1.05
N GLY A 118 -15.22 3.14 1.59
CA GLY A 118 -14.89 3.88 2.80
C GLY A 118 -13.94 5.05 2.60
N LYS A 119 -14.20 6.14 3.33
CA LYS A 119 -13.25 7.23 3.50
C LYS A 119 -11.85 6.66 3.78
N PRO A 120 -10.79 7.13 3.10
CA PRO A 120 -9.44 6.89 3.56
C PRO A 120 -9.38 7.35 5.03
N PHE A 121 -9.00 6.48 5.96
CA PHE A 121 -8.91 6.85 7.38
C PHE A 121 -7.95 8.04 7.63
N ALA A 122 -7.10 8.37 6.64
CA ALA A 122 -6.19 9.50 6.64
C ALA A 122 -6.76 10.81 6.05
N HIS A 123 -7.98 10.82 5.48
CA HIS A 123 -8.64 12.04 4.99
C HIS A 123 -9.85 12.41 5.86
N GLN A 124 -9.63 13.33 6.81
CA GLN A 124 -10.72 14.09 7.43
C GLN A 124 -11.20 15.16 6.45
N GLY A 125 -11.89 14.75 5.38
CA GLY A 125 -12.46 15.65 4.38
C GLY A 125 -13.58 14.98 3.62
N ASP A 126 -14.52 15.77 3.11
CA ASP A 126 -15.61 15.31 2.25
C ASP A 126 -15.17 15.14 0.77
N ASP A 127 -13.88 15.25 0.49
CA ASP A 127 -13.30 14.94 -0.82
C ASP A 127 -13.20 13.42 -0.98
N LEU A 128 -14.11 12.88 -1.79
CA LEU A 128 -14.13 11.51 -2.29
C LEU A 128 -13.18 11.30 -3.48
N ASP A 129 -12.36 12.30 -3.80
CA ASP A 129 -11.56 12.35 -5.01
C ASP A 129 -10.10 12.02 -4.65
N ASP A 130 -9.68 10.78 -4.91
CA ASP A 130 -8.29 10.36 -4.76
C ASP A 130 -7.50 10.82 -6.00
N TRP A 131 -6.24 11.23 -5.82
CA TRP A 131 -5.37 11.57 -6.94
C TRP A 131 -5.08 10.35 -7.82
N GLU A 132 -5.04 10.53 -9.14
CA GLU A 132 -4.81 9.43 -10.09
C GLU A 132 -3.41 8.83 -9.99
N ALA A 133 -2.43 9.61 -9.50
CA ALA A 133 -1.05 9.18 -9.37
C ALA A 133 -0.36 9.88 -8.19
N TYR A 134 0.62 9.20 -7.64
CA TYR A 134 1.46 9.66 -6.53
C TYR A 134 2.94 9.48 -6.89
N TYR A 135 3.78 10.39 -6.42
CA TYR A 135 5.22 10.22 -6.40
C TYR A 135 5.65 9.58 -5.10
N VAL A 136 6.55 8.61 -5.17
CA VAL A 136 7.16 7.99 -3.99
C VAL A 136 8.34 8.84 -3.52
N GLY A 137 8.23 9.38 -2.32
CA GLY A 137 9.35 9.93 -1.54
C GLY A 137 9.87 8.89 -0.55
N MET A 138 11.19 8.77 -0.47
CA MET A 138 11.91 7.97 0.54
C MET A 138 12.62 8.88 1.54
#